data_AF-A0A392UUQ3-F1
#
_entry.id   AF-A0A392UUQ3-F1
#
_cell.length_a   1.000
_cell.length_b   1.000
_cell.length_c   1.000
_cell.angle_alpha   90.00
_cell.angle_beta   90.00
_cell.angle_gamma   90.00
#
_symmetry.space_group_name_H-M   'P 1'
#
loop_
_entity.id
_entity.type
_entity.pdbx_description
1 polymer ?
#
loop_
_entity_poly.entity_id
_entity_poly.type
_entity_poly.pdbx_seq_one_letter_code
_entity_poly.pdbx_strand_id
1 'polypeptide(L)' 'AKFHFHWNRGHFLIEPKEFTYARTDLSADEVADYDKLVYFVGTFSANLLEDHDGNPLRDERGRQRTSAKLIDTKR' A
#
# COMPACT_ATOMS: atom_id res chain seq x y z
N ALA A 1 5.95 -11.35 17.11
CA ALA A 1 4.61 -11.96 16.99
C ALA A 1 4.64 -13.02 15.89
N LYS A 2 4.16 -14.24 16.16
CA LYS A 2 3.95 -15.26 15.11
C LYS A 2 2.55 -15.04 14.55
N PHE A 3 2.45 -14.48 13.36
CA PHE A 3 1.17 -14.43 12.65
C PHE A 3 0.91 -15.80 12.03
N HIS A 4 -0.01 -16.55 12.62
CA HIS A 4 -0.46 -17.85 12.13
C HIS A 4 -1.38 -17.65 10.92
N PHE A 5 -0.80 -17.27 9.79
CA PHE A 5 -1.53 -17.18 8.52
C PHE A 5 -1.73 -18.58 7.94
N HIS A 6 -2.81 -19.25 8.35
CA HIS A 6 -3.29 -20.44 7.70
C HIS A 6 -4.25 -20.03 6.57
N TRP A 7 -3.70 -19.64 5.42
CA TRP A 7 -4.50 -19.40 4.21
C TRP A 7 -5.07 -20.73 3.73
N ASN A 8 -6.26 -21.10 4.22
CA ASN A 8 -7.01 -22.26 3.74
C ASN A 8 -7.97 -21.82 2.62
N ARG A 9 -8.52 -22.79 1.87
CA ARG A 9 -9.46 -22.48 0.77
C ARG A 9 -10.68 -21.68 1.24
N GLY A 10 -11.11 -21.87 2.49
CA GLY A 10 -12.19 -21.11 3.11
C GLY A 10 -11.86 -19.62 3.27
N HIS A 11 -10.58 -19.27 3.50
CA HIS A 11 -10.15 -17.88 3.59
C HIS A 11 -10.43 -17.09 2.31
N PHE A 12 -10.25 -17.70 1.14
CA PHE A 12 -10.53 -17.06 -0.15
C PHE A 12 -12.03 -16.92 -0.46
N LEU A 13 -12.89 -17.57 0.31
CA LEU A 13 -14.35 -17.47 0.17
C LEU A 13 -14.92 -16.35 1.05
N ILE A 14 -14.13 -15.78 1.97
CA ILE A 14 -14.54 -14.65 2.80
C ILE A 14 -14.59 -13.41 1.91
N GLU A 15 -15.72 -12.70 1.96
CA GLU A 15 -15.90 -11.50 1.16
C GLU A 15 -14.90 -10.40 1.59
N PRO A 16 -14.32 -9.63 0.64
CA PRO A 16 -13.34 -8.59 0.97
C PRO A 16 -13.82 -7.59 2.04
N LYS A 17 -15.14 -7.35 2.09
CA LYS A 17 -15.78 -6.46 3.07
C LYS A 17 -15.52 -6.84 4.53
N GLU A 18 -15.25 -8.13 4.80
CA GLU A 18 -14.92 -8.64 6.14
C GLU A 18 -13.51 -8.21 6.61
N PHE A 19 -12.68 -7.72 5.68
CA PHE A 19 -11.32 -7.25 5.95
C PHE A 19 -11.10 -5.78 5.60
N THR A 20 -12.07 -5.14 4.93
CA THR A 20 -12.02 -3.72 4.60
C THR A 20 -12.95 -2.94 5.50
N TYR A 21 -12.37 -2.13 6.39
CA TYR A 21 -13.09 -1.28 7.32
C TYR A 21 -13.05 0.15 6.82
N ALA A 22 -14.19 0.85 6.85
CA ALA A 22 -14.16 2.29 6.62
C ALA A 22 -13.51 2.97 7.83
N ARG A 23 -12.83 4.10 7.61
CA ARG A 23 -12.20 4.84 8.73
C ARG A 23 -13.23 5.23 9.80
N THR A 24 -14.48 5.44 9.42
CA THR A 24 -15.60 5.74 10.32
C THR A 24 -15.96 4.61 11.27
N ASP A 25 -15.60 3.37 10.92
CA ASP A 25 -15.93 2.17 11.69
C ASP A 25 -14.81 1.81 12.69
N LEU A 26 -13.69 2.54 12.67
CA LEU A 26 -12.54 2.32 13.54
C LEU A 26 -12.71 3.04 14.88
N SER A 27 -12.22 2.41 15.94
CA SER A 27 -12.05 3.07 17.24
C SER A 27 -10.97 4.15 17.20
N ALA A 28 -10.93 5.03 18.20
CA ALA A 28 -9.93 6.10 18.27
C ALA A 28 -8.48 5.56 18.27
N ASP A 29 -8.24 4.44 18.96
CA ASP A 29 -6.92 3.81 19.02
C ASP A 29 -6.53 3.20 17.67
N GLU A 30 -7.47 2.54 16.98
CA GLU A 30 -7.24 1.98 15.64
C GLU A 30 -7.00 3.07 14.59
N VAL A 31 -7.69 4.21 14.70
CA VAL A 31 -7.43 5.39 13.86
C VAL A 31 -6.02 5.91 14.08
N ALA A 32 -5.57 6.02 15.34
CA ALA A 32 -4.23 6.47 15.66
C ALA A 32 -3.15 5.51 15.14
N ASP A 33 -3.39 4.20 15.20
CA ASP A 33 -2.48 3.20 14.65
C ASP A 33 -2.47 3.22 13.11
N TYR A 34 -3.62 3.39 12.48
CA TYR A 34 -3.71 3.58 11.02
C TYR A 34 -2.95 4.83 10.57
N ASP A 35 -3.05 5.94 11.30
CA ASP A 35 -2.33 7.18 10.96
C ASP A 35 -0.80 7.02 11.06
N LYS A 36 -0.32 6.23 12.03
CA LYS A 36 1.12 5.85 12.09
C LYS A 36 1.55 5.08 10.85
N LEU A 37 0.71 4.15 10.36
CA LEU A 37 0.99 3.38 9.14
C LEU A 37 0.99 4.29 7.90
N VAL A 38 0.02 5.19 7.78
CA VAL A 38 -0.03 6.16 6.67
C VAL A 38 1.21 7.05 6.67
N TYR A 39 1.59 7.58 7.84
CA TYR A 39 2.81 8.37 7.98
C TYR A 39 4.06 7.58 7.57
N PHE A 40 4.19 6.36 8.09
CA PHE A 40 5.31 5.48 7.76
C PHE A 40 5.41 5.20 6.26
N VAL A 41 4.32 4.84 5.59
CA VAL A 41 4.30 4.61 4.13
C VAL A 41 4.63 5.90 3.37
N GLY A 42 4.16 7.06 3.86
CA GLY A 42 4.49 8.36 3.31
C GLY A 42 5.99 8.71 3.35
N THR A 43 6.78 8.07 4.22
CA THR A 43 8.23 8.26 4.25
C THR A 43 8.98 7.52 3.15
N PHE A 44 8.33 6.60 2.43
CA PHE A 44 9.00 5.85 1.37
C PHE A 44 9.33 6.76 0.19
N SER A 45 10.56 6.65 -0.31
CA SER A 45 10.95 7.36 -1.52
C SER A 45 10.07 6.93 -2.69
N ALA A 46 9.58 7.90 -3.46
CA ALA A 46 8.79 7.59 -4.64
C ALA A 46 9.66 6.82 -5.65
N ASN A 47 9.05 5.88 -6.37
CA ASN A 47 9.71 5.24 -7.50
C ASN A 47 9.92 6.26 -8.59
N LEU A 48 11.12 6.29 -9.15
CA LEU A 48 11.43 7.03 -10.37
C LEU A 48 10.92 6.20 -11.56
N LEU A 49 10.13 6.82 -12.44
CA LEU A 49 9.61 6.12 -13.61
C LEU A 49 10.61 6.22 -14.77
N GLU A 50 10.84 5.07 -15.40
CA GLU A 50 11.76 4.89 -16.53
C GLU A 50 11.04 4.13 -17.65
N ASP A 51 11.48 4.33 -18.90
CA ASP A 51 11.05 3.49 -20.01
C ASP A 51 11.79 2.13 -20.03
N HIS A 52 11.51 1.30 -21.04
CA HIS A 52 12.15 0.00 -21.19
C HIS A 52 13.68 0.08 -21.35
N ASP A 53 14.19 1.21 -21.85
CA ASP A 53 15.61 1.42 -22.13
C ASP A 53 16.32 2.13 -20.95
N GLY A 54 15.61 2.37 -19.84
CA GLY A 54 16.13 3.00 -18.63
C GLY A 54 16.14 4.54 -18.66
N ASN A 55 15.48 5.18 -19.64
CA ASN A 55 15.45 6.63 -19.70
C ASN A 55 14.37 7.21 -18.77
N PRO A 56 14.64 8.32 -18.06
CA PRO A 56 13.66 8.99 -17.21
C PRO A 56 12.40 9.43 -17.97
N LEU A 57 11.22 8.95 -17.54
CA LEU A 57 9.95 9.49 -18.02
C LEU A 57 9.71 10.85 -17.37
N ARG A 58 9.52 11.92 -18.16
CA ARG A 58 9.37 13.30 -17.65
C ARG A 58 7.93 13.79 -17.69
N ASP A 59 7.57 14.69 -16.77
CA ASP A 59 6.30 15.41 -16.75
C ASP A 59 6.34 16.63 -17.69
N GLU A 60 5.21 17.33 -17.82
CA GLU A 60 5.08 18.54 -18.65
C GLU A 60 6.04 19.68 -18.24
N ARG A 61 6.58 19.63 -17.01
CA ARG A 61 7.53 20.60 -16.47
C ARG A 61 8.98 20.11 -16.59
N GLY A 62 9.20 18.98 -17.27
CA GLY A 62 10.51 18.37 -17.48
C GLY A 62 11.10 17.66 -16.25
N ARG A 63 10.35 17.51 -15.15
CA ARG A 63 10.79 16.74 -13.96
C ARG A 63 10.56 15.26 -14.19
N GLN A 64 11.40 14.40 -13.62
CA GLN A 64 11.17 12.96 -13.70
C GLN A 64 9.86 12.60 -12.99
N ARG A 65 9.01 11.83 -13.65
CA ARG A 65 7.76 11.32 -13.11
C ARG A 65 8.06 10.33 -12.02
N THR A 66 7.24 10.37 -10.98
CA THR A 66 7.34 9.46 -9.85
C THR A 66 6.03 8.72 -9.62
N SER A 67 6.11 7.55 -9.01
CA SER A 67 4.94 6.83 -8.47
C SER A 67 5.16 6.49 -7.00
N ALA A 68 4.07 6.41 -6.24
CA ALA A 68 4.16 5.94 -4.86
C ALA A 68 4.71 4.50 -4.85
N LYS A 69 5.59 4.19 -3.88
CA LYS A 69 5.98 2.80 -3.63
C LYS A 69 4.79 2.06 -3.07
N LEU A 70 4.27 1.12 -3.85
CA LEU A 70 3.29 0.15 -3.38
C LEU A 70 4.04 -1.10 -2.90
N ILE A 71 3.63 -1.65 -1.77
CA ILE A 71 4.09 -2.97 -1.34
C ILE A 71 3.30 -3.96 -2.19
N ASP A 72 3.99 -4.65 -3.10
CA ASP A 72 3.37 -5.76 -3.81
C ASP A 72 3.17 -6.93 -2.83
N THR A 73 1.92 -7.17 -2.45
CA THR A 73 1.56 -8.24 -1.52
C THR A 73 1.31 -9.57 -2.22
N LYS A 74 1.54 -9.68 -3.53
CA LYS A 74 1.38 -10.93 -4.28
C LYS A 74 2.76 -11.47 -4.68
N ARG A 75 3.16 -12.58 -4.07
CA ARG A 75 4.31 -13.38 -4.50
C ARG A 75 3.97 -14.86 -4.46
#